data_AF-A0A7C5XBK7-F1
#
_entry.id   AF-A0A7C5XBK7-F1
#
_cell.length_a   1.000
_cell.length_b   1.000
_cell.length_c   1.000
_cell.angle_alpha   90.00
_cell.angle_beta   90.00
_cell.angle_gamma   90.00
#
_symmetry.space_group_name_H-M   'P 1'
#
loop_
_entity.id
_entity.type
_entity.pdbx_description
1 polymer ?
#
loop_
_entity_poly.entity_id
_entity_poly.type
_entity_poly.pdbx_seq_one_letter_code
_entity_poly.pdbx_strand_id
1 'polypeptide(L)'
;MSESRDVERGRKLLIPPFLSPQQEKREQKRGERRARVRSAEGVEEGVVKLPPDIYEALDKPAEVEIVAPGGSSHEKKKAFRVVPDERVPGGEVHVSAEDLRALGVAENTVVTVRRR
;
A
#
# COMPACT_ATOMS: atom_id res chain seq x y z
N MET A 1 11.69 35.10 18.72
CA MET A 1 11.75 33.92 19.60
C MET A 1 10.32 33.53 19.89
N SER A 2 9.86 32.40 19.35
CA SER A 2 8.45 31.98 19.41
C SER A 2 8.25 31.10 20.64
N GLU A 3 7.45 31.58 21.59
CA GLU A 3 7.07 30.84 22.79
C GLU A 3 6.13 29.69 22.42
N SER A 4 6.62 28.47 22.63
CA SER A 4 5.81 27.26 22.65
C SER A 4 4.81 27.34 23.81
N ARG A 5 3.52 27.46 23.51
CA ARG A 5 2.46 27.30 24.50
C ARG A 5 2.07 25.82 24.56
N ASP A 6 2.57 25.13 25.58
CA ASP A 6 2.07 23.84 26.03
C ASP A 6 0.58 23.97 26.37
N VAL A 7 -0.29 23.40 25.55
CA VAL A 7 -1.74 23.38 25.79
C VAL A 7 -2.04 22.22 26.74
N GLU A 8 -2.39 22.56 27.99
CA GLU A 8 -2.91 21.65 29.02
C GLU A 8 -4.00 20.72 28.45
N ARG A 9 -3.65 19.44 28.27
CA ARG A 9 -4.58 18.34 27.97
C ARG A 9 -5.43 18.05 29.21
N GLY A 10 -6.45 18.86 29.47
CA GLY A 10 -7.23 18.74 30.71
C GLY A 10 -8.73 19.06 30.64
N ARG A 11 -9.27 19.50 29.49
CA ARG A 11 -10.71 19.72 29.33
C ARG A 11 -11.24 18.84 28.20
N LYS A 12 -12.02 17.82 28.55
CA LYS A 12 -12.91 17.14 27.59
C LYS A 12 -13.82 18.21 27.02
N LEU A 13 -13.48 18.74 25.85
CA LEU A 13 -14.43 19.45 25.01
C LEU A 13 -15.60 18.49 24.82
N LEU A 14 -16.80 18.91 25.20
CA LEU A 14 -18.04 18.19 24.91
C LEU A 14 -18.26 18.34 23.40
N ILE A 15 -17.44 17.66 22.60
CA ILE A 15 -17.58 17.62 21.15
C ILE A 15 -18.90 16.90 20.91
N PRO A 16 -19.91 17.58 20.37
CA PRO A 16 -21.16 16.93 20.06
C PRO A 16 -20.88 15.76 19.11
N PRO A 17 -21.54 14.61 19.26
CA PRO A 17 -21.21 13.38 18.51
C PRO A 17 -21.27 13.57 16.99
N PHE A 18 -21.99 14.59 16.50
CA PHE A 18 -22.07 14.96 15.07
C PHE A 18 -20.89 15.78 14.54
N LEU A 19 -20.07 16.38 15.40
CA LEU A 19 -18.84 17.10 15.06
C LEU A 19 -17.58 16.23 15.17
N SER A 20 -17.72 15.03 15.73
CA SER A 20 -16.68 14.01 15.57
C SER A 20 -16.54 13.80 14.08
N PRO A 21 -15.33 13.93 13.49
CA PRO A 21 -15.14 13.41 12.16
C PRO A 21 -15.57 11.95 12.25
N GLN A 22 -16.66 11.60 11.58
CA GLN A 22 -16.82 10.26 11.05
C GLN A 22 -15.67 10.09 10.05
N GLN A 23 -14.42 10.06 10.54
CA GLN A 23 -13.44 9.20 9.96
C GLN A 23 -14.10 7.84 10.13
N GLU A 24 -14.85 7.43 9.10
CA GLU A 24 -14.76 6.09 8.60
C GLU A 24 -13.29 5.74 8.75
N LYS A 25 -12.95 5.11 9.87
CA LYS A 25 -11.83 4.20 9.92
C LYS A 25 -12.20 3.26 8.80
N ARG A 26 -11.77 3.58 7.58
CA ARG A 26 -11.68 2.65 6.48
C ARG A 26 -10.89 1.56 7.13
N GLU A 27 -11.57 0.52 7.59
CA GLU A 27 -10.93 -0.67 8.12
C GLU A 27 -9.96 -1.03 7.01
N GLN A 28 -8.68 -0.72 7.22
CA GLN A 28 -7.64 -1.32 6.42
C GLN A 28 -7.79 -2.77 6.80
N LYS A 29 -8.53 -3.52 5.98
CA LYS A 29 -8.75 -4.95 6.14
C LYS A 29 -7.37 -5.52 6.43
N ARG A 30 -7.23 -6.14 7.61
CA ARG A 30 -5.97 -6.74 8.05
C ARG A 30 -5.49 -7.66 6.92
N GLY A 31 -4.43 -7.27 6.20
CA GLY A 31 -3.90 -8.00 5.04
C GLY A 31 -3.99 -7.28 3.68
N GLU A 32 -4.49 -6.04 3.60
CA GLU A 32 -4.41 -5.21 2.39
C GLU A 32 -3.53 -3.97 2.61
N ARG A 33 -2.52 -3.77 1.77
CA ARG A 33 -1.58 -2.64 1.86
C ARG A 33 -1.52 -1.90 0.53
N ARG A 34 -1.72 -0.59 0.55
CA ARG A 34 -1.53 0.25 -0.65
C ARG A 34 -0.05 0.59 -0.79
N ALA A 35 0.47 0.40 -1.99
CA ALA A 35 1.86 0.67 -2.32
C ALA A 35 1.98 1.18 -3.75
N ARG A 36 3.07 1.89 -4.06
CA ARG A 36 3.33 2.35 -5.43
C ARG A 36 4.04 1.24 -6.19
N VAL A 37 3.57 0.95 -7.40
CA VAL A 37 4.23 -0.01 -8.27
C VAL A 37 5.31 0.70 -9.11
N ARG A 38 6.49 0.10 -9.21
CA ARG A 38 7.59 0.54 -10.07
C ARG A 38 8.11 -0.62 -10.90
N SER A 39 8.60 -0.33 -12.09
CA SER A 39 9.40 -1.30 -12.83
C SER A 39 10.83 -1.28 -12.29
N ALA A 40 11.46 -2.45 -12.23
CA ALA A 40 12.89 -2.55 -11.97
C ALA A 40 13.53 -3.57 -12.91
N GLU A 41 14.70 -3.21 -13.45
CA GLU A 41 15.48 -4.11 -14.30
C GLU A 41 16.03 -5.26 -13.44
N GLY A 42 15.77 -6.51 -13.87
CA GLY A 42 16.18 -7.72 -13.14
C GLY A 42 15.11 -8.33 -12.22
N VAL A 43 13.84 -7.92 -12.34
CA VAL A 43 12.70 -8.67 -11.77
C VAL A 43 12.12 -9.57 -12.84
N GLU A 44 12.04 -10.88 -12.56
CA GLU A 44 11.41 -11.86 -13.45
C GLU A 44 9.89 -11.64 -13.54
N GLU A 45 9.28 -12.05 -14.65
CA GLU A 45 7.82 -11.96 -14.80
C GLU A 45 7.12 -12.85 -13.76
N GLY A 46 6.09 -12.31 -13.10
CA GLY A 46 5.36 -13.04 -12.06
C GLY A 46 6.05 -13.04 -10.69
N VAL A 47 7.17 -12.35 -10.55
CA VAL A 47 7.83 -12.08 -9.27
C VAL A 47 7.60 -10.63 -8.85
N VAL A 48 7.31 -10.44 -7.57
CA VAL A 48 7.21 -9.12 -6.95
C VAL A 48 8.24 -8.97 -5.85
N LYS A 49 9.00 -7.87 -5.90
CA LYS A 49 9.91 -7.49 -4.84
C LYS A 49 9.21 -6.56 -3.86
N LEU A 50 9.11 -7.01 -2.61
CA LEU A 50 8.49 -6.25 -1.53
C LEU A 50 9.57 -5.72 -0.57
N PRO A 51 9.43 -4.49 -0.06
CA PRO A 51 10.23 -4.03 1.06
C PRO A 51 9.88 -4.84 2.31
N PRO A 52 10.82 -5.00 3.25
CA PRO A 52 10.59 -5.75 4.49
C PRO A 52 9.37 -5.21 5.26
N ASP A 53 9.15 -3.89 5.25
CA ASP A 53 8.00 -3.24 5.89
C ASP A 53 6.64 -3.77 5.39
N ILE A 54 6.49 -3.97 4.08
CA ILE A 54 5.24 -4.47 3.49
C ILE A 54 5.16 -5.99 3.67
N TYR A 55 6.29 -6.68 3.56
CA TYR A 55 6.36 -8.12 3.73
C TYR A 55 5.94 -8.56 5.13
N GLU A 56 6.43 -7.88 6.17
CA GLU A 56 6.05 -8.14 7.56
C GLU A 56 4.61 -7.71 7.85
N ALA A 57 4.17 -6.57 7.31
CA ALA A 57 2.79 -6.10 7.47
C ALA A 57 1.75 -7.03 6.84
N LEU A 58 2.14 -7.87 5.88
CA LEU A 58 1.28 -8.85 5.22
C LEU A 58 1.37 -10.26 5.83
N ASP A 59 2.05 -10.43 6.97
CA ASP A 59 2.31 -11.73 7.61
C ASP A 59 3.21 -12.68 6.78
N LYS A 60 4.18 -12.14 6.04
CA LYS A 60 5.18 -12.91 5.26
C LYS A 60 4.56 -13.92 4.27
N PRO A 61 3.68 -13.47 3.35
CA PRO A 61 3.02 -14.37 2.41
C PRO A 61 4.00 -14.89 1.34
N ALA A 62 3.81 -16.13 0.89
CA ALA A 62 4.57 -16.69 -0.24
C ALA A 62 4.11 -16.10 -1.59
N GLU A 63 2.82 -15.78 -1.69
CA GLU A 63 2.17 -15.18 -2.86
C GLU A 63 1.33 -13.97 -2.44
N VAL A 64 1.32 -12.92 -3.27
CA VAL A 64 0.46 -11.75 -3.09
C VAL A 64 -0.32 -11.47 -4.37
N GLU A 65 -1.54 -10.98 -4.21
CA GLU A 65 -2.34 -10.47 -5.31
C GLU A 65 -2.19 -8.96 -5.39
N ILE A 66 -1.74 -8.44 -6.53
CA ILE A 66 -1.71 -7.00 -6.80
C ILE A 66 -2.98 -6.66 -7.55
N VAL A 67 -3.81 -5.80 -6.94
CA VAL A 67 -5.01 -5.24 -7.52
C VAL A 67 -4.70 -3.83 -8.00
N ALA A 68 -4.75 -3.67 -9.31
CA ALA A 68 -4.56 -2.41 -10.00
C ALA A 68 -5.89 -1.66 -10.18
N PRO A 69 -5.92 -0.34 -9.88
CA PRO A 69 -7.09 0.48 -10.16
C PRO A 69 -7.24 0.68 -11.68
N GLY A 70 -8.16 -0.07 -12.30
CA GLY A 70 -8.50 0.03 -13.71
C GLY A 70 -9.61 1.06 -13.94
N GLY A 71 -9.34 2.10 -14.73
CA GLY A 71 -10.18 3.29 -14.86
C GLY A 71 -11.52 3.16 -15.60
N SER A 72 -12.05 1.97 -15.88
CA SER A 72 -13.26 1.89 -16.72
C SER A 72 -14.25 0.75 -16.53
N SER A 73 -13.91 -0.40 -15.93
CA SER A 73 -14.94 -1.37 -15.50
C SER A 73 -14.44 -2.56 -14.69
N HIS A 74 -13.18 -2.97 -14.80
CA HIS A 74 -12.67 -4.14 -14.06
C HIS A 74 -11.34 -3.80 -13.38
N GLU A 75 -11.28 -4.05 -12.07
CA GLU A 75 -10.03 -4.10 -11.32
C GLU A 75 -9.18 -5.24 -11.90
N LYS A 76 -8.00 -4.91 -12.42
CA LYS A 76 -7.07 -5.92 -12.91
C LYS A 76 -6.31 -6.48 -11.71
N LYS A 77 -6.36 -7.79 -11.55
CA LYS A 77 -5.67 -8.50 -10.47
C LYS A 77 -4.77 -9.59 -11.04
N LYS A 78 -3.55 -9.67 -10.56
CA LYS A 78 -2.57 -10.71 -10.92
C LYS A 78 -1.88 -11.17 -9.63
N ALA A 79 -1.70 -12.48 -9.50
CA ALA A 79 -0.96 -13.09 -8.40
C ALA A 79 0.54 -13.11 -8.73
N PHE A 80 1.36 -12.84 -7.72
CA PHE A 80 2.81 -12.74 -7.84
C PHE A 80 3.48 -13.50 -6.71
N ARG A 81 4.64 -14.09 -7.02
CA ARG A 81 5.51 -14.69 -6.01
C ARG A 81 6.31 -13.60 -5.31
N VAL A 82 6.33 -13.62 -3.98
CA VAL A 82 7.00 -12.60 -3.19
C VAL A 82 8.48 -12.91 -3.03
N VAL A 83 9.32 -11.90 -3.27
CA VAL A 83 10.73 -11.88 -2.90
C VAL A 83 10.99 -10.64 -2.04
N PRO A 84 11.37 -10.78 -0.76
CA PRO A 84 11.75 -9.62 0.04
C PRO A 84 13.07 -9.04 -0.48
N ASP A 85 13.12 -7.72 -0.70
CA ASP A 85 14.33 -7.01 -1.13
C ASP A 85 14.43 -5.68 -0.35
N GLU A 86 15.49 -5.55 0.44
CA GLU A 86 15.75 -4.36 1.27
C GLU A 86 16.13 -3.12 0.45
N ARG A 87 16.45 -3.30 -0.85
CA ARG A 87 16.74 -2.18 -1.76
C ARG A 87 15.48 -1.43 -2.18
N VAL A 88 14.30 -2.03 -1.96
CA VAL A 88 13.02 -1.40 -2.27
C VAL A 88 12.67 -0.43 -1.13
N PRO A 89 12.41 0.86 -1.41
CA PRO A 89 12.02 1.80 -0.38
C PRO A 89 10.62 1.47 0.18
N GLY A 90 10.41 1.79 1.46
CA GLY A 90 9.15 1.53 2.16
C GLY A 90 7.96 2.18 1.46
N GLY A 91 6.94 1.37 1.13
CA GLY A 91 5.74 1.84 0.42
C GLY A 91 5.81 1.76 -1.10
N GLU A 92 6.91 1.29 -1.67
CA GLU A 92 7.05 0.96 -3.09
C GLU A 92 7.14 -0.55 -3.28
N VAL A 93 6.86 -1.01 -4.49
CA VAL A 93 6.84 -2.41 -4.90
C VAL A 93 7.43 -2.50 -6.29
N HIS A 94 8.44 -3.35 -6.49
CA HIS A 94 9.08 -3.53 -7.78
C HIS A 94 8.54 -4.78 -8.48
N VAL A 95 8.17 -4.61 -9.75
CA VAL A 95 7.70 -5.69 -10.64
C VAL A 95 8.42 -5.59 -11.99
N SER A 96 8.26 -6.60 -12.84
CA SER A 96 8.77 -6.55 -14.21
C SER A 96 8.02 -5.49 -15.05
N ALA A 97 8.70 -4.92 -16.05
CA ALA A 97 8.07 -4.04 -17.03
C ALA A 97 6.99 -4.75 -17.87
N GLU A 98 7.08 -6.07 -18.03
CA GLU A 98 6.06 -6.88 -18.69
C GLU A 98 4.80 -7.00 -17.83
N ASP A 99 4.97 -7.16 -16.52
CA ASP A 99 3.86 -7.23 -15.57
C ASP A 99 3.08 -5.91 -15.47
N LEU A 100 3.79 -4.77 -15.51
CA LEU A 100 3.13 -3.46 -15.59
C LEU A 100 2.28 -3.33 -16.86
N ARG A 101 2.80 -3.80 -18.00
CA ARG A 101 2.06 -3.79 -19.28
C ARG A 101 0.86 -4.74 -19.24
N ALA A 102 1.00 -5.93 -18.68
CA ALA A 102 -0.10 -6.88 -18.50
C ALA A 102 -1.21 -6.31 -17.61
N LEU A 103 -0.81 -5.71 -16.48
CA LEU A 103 -1.72 -4.99 -15.58
C LEU A 103 -2.25 -3.70 -16.21
N GLY A 104 -1.62 -3.17 -17.26
CA GLY A 104 -1.99 -1.90 -17.90
C GLY A 104 -1.83 -0.71 -16.95
N VAL A 105 -0.81 -0.74 -16.11
CA VAL A 105 -0.57 0.23 -15.04
C VAL A 105 0.69 1.02 -15.34
N ALA A 106 0.63 2.34 -15.19
CA ALA A 106 1.80 3.19 -15.33
C ALA A 106 2.71 3.09 -14.09
N GLU A 107 3.97 3.47 -14.27
CA GLU A 107 4.90 3.56 -13.15
C GLU A 107 4.42 4.56 -12.08
N ASN A 108 4.78 4.29 -10.82
CA ASN A 108 4.39 5.04 -9.63
C ASN A 108 2.87 5.04 -9.32
N THR A 109 2.08 4.22 -10.01
CA THR A 109 0.66 4.09 -9.70
C THR A 109 0.45 3.41 -8.34
N VAL A 110 -0.54 3.88 -7.59
CA VAL A 110 -0.92 3.28 -6.31
C VAL A 110 -1.76 2.03 -6.56
N VAL A 111 -1.23 0.88 -6.19
CA VAL A 111 -1.90 -0.42 -6.27
C VAL A 111 -2.25 -0.91 -4.87
N THR A 112 -3.21 -1.84 -4.79
CA THR A 112 -3.56 -2.53 -3.54
C THR A 112 -2.93 -3.91 -3.56
N VAL A 113 -2.03 -4.17 -2.62
CA VAL A 113 -1.42 -5.49 -2.41
C VAL A 113 -2.26 -6.24 -1.39
N ARG A 114 -2.75 -7.42 -1.75
CA ARG A 114 -3.50 -8.31 -0.87
C ARG A 114 -2.70 -9.57 -0.62
N ARG A 115 -2.68 -10.07 0.61
CA ARG A 115 -2.24 -11.44 0.87
C ARG A 115 -3.22 -12.42 0.22
N ARG A 116 -2.70 -13.47 -0.40
CA ARG A 116 -3.51 -14.58 -0.91
C ARG A 116 -3.66 -15.67 0.15
#